data_AF-A0AAN3U9F0-F1
#
_entry.id   AF-A0AAN3U9F0-F1
#
_cell.length_a   1.000
_cell.length_b   1.000
_cell.length_c   1.000
_cell.angle_alpha   90.00
_cell.angle_beta   90.00
_cell.angle_gamma   90.00
#
_symmetry.space_group_name_H-M   'P 1'
#
loop_
_entity.id
_entity.type
_entity.pdbx_description
1 polymer ?
#
loop_
_entity_poly.entity_id
_entity_poly.type
_entity_poly.pdbx_seq_one_letter_code
_entity_poly.pdbx_strand_id
1 'polypeptide(L)'
;APINISSEGVLALYTLKEQYPYLKNKEILILQSEQGFIDENSNTLNQEELQSFIEKMQKNKEDFKLSSIDRLKKMNLQKLSYEVRISQDGKSIYAKIK
;
A
#
# COMPACT_ATOMS: atom_id res chain seq x y z
N ALA A 1 -13.72 10.00 -8.93
CA ALA A 1 -14.33 8.69 -8.67
C ALA A 1 -13.67 8.10 -7.44
N PRO A 2 -14.38 7.35 -6.60
CA PRO A 2 -13.75 6.60 -5.52
C PRO A 2 -12.78 5.57 -6.10
N ILE A 3 -11.77 5.17 -5.33
CA ILE A 3 -10.87 4.07 -5.70
C ILE A 3 -11.45 2.76 -5.16
N ASN A 4 -11.66 1.81 -6.05
CA ASN A 4 -12.04 0.44 -5.67
C ASN A 4 -10.82 -0.31 -5.12
N ILE A 5 -10.97 -0.91 -3.94
CA ILE A 5 -9.98 -1.78 -3.33
C ILE A 5 -10.63 -3.09 -2.88
N SER A 6 -9.87 -4.18 -2.93
CA SER A 6 -10.30 -5.48 -2.44
C SER A 6 -9.47 -5.88 -1.24
N SER A 7 -10.12 -6.41 -0.21
CA SER A 7 -9.42 -6.93 0.97
C SER A 7 -8.54 -8.17 0.67
N GLU A 8 -8.78 -8.82 -0.46
CA GLU A 8 -7.97 -9.93 -0.99
C GLU A 8 -6.76 -9.44 -1.82
N GLY A 9 -6.63 -8.12 -2.05
CA GLY A 9 -5.48 -7.57 -2.75
C GLY A 9 -4.16 -7.74 -1.99
N VAL A 10 -3.05 -7.35 -2.61
CA VAL A 10 -1.72 -7.34 -1.98
C VAL A 10 -1.19 -5.91 -1.95
N LEU A 11 -0.77 -5.44 -0.76
CA LEU A 11 -0.06 -4.17 -0.63
C LEU A 11 1.39 -4.41 -0.21
N ALA A 12 2.32 -4.18 -1.14
CA ALA A 12 3.75 -4.30 -0.90
C ALA A 12 4.49 -3.10 -1.50
N LEU A 13 5.35 -2.49 -0.69
CA LEU A 13 6.22 -1.39 -1.12
C LEU A 13 7.64 -1.90 -1.30
N TYR A 14 8.24 -1.53 -2.42
CA TYR A 14 9.62 -1.88 -2.74
C TYR A 14 10.41 -0.61 -3.06
N THR A 15 11.69 -0.63 -2.73
CA THR A 15 12.63 0.42 -3.12
C THR A 15 13.97 -0.21 -3.50
N LEU A 16 14.81 0.56 -4.17
CA LEU A 16 16.19 0.20 -4.41
C LEU A 16 16.94 0.02 -3.09
N LYS A 17 17.77 -1.01 -2.98
CA LYS A 17 18.46 -1.37 -1.73
C LYS A 17 19.24 -0.19 -1.14
N GLU A 18 19.98 0.51 -1.99
CA GLU A 18 20.76 1.70 -1.66
C GLU A 18 19.92 2.90 -1.20
N GLN A 19 18.63 2.93 -1.52
CA GLN A 19 17.72 3.99 -1.09
C GLN A 19 17.11 3.75 0.29
N TYR A 20 17.19 2.53 0.84
CA TYR A 20 16.60 2.22 2.16
C TYR A 20 16.97 3.23 3.26
N PRO A 21 18.27 3.56 3.44
CA PRO A 21 18.69 4.33 4.61
C PRO A 21 18.09 5.73 4.61
N TYR A 22 17.79 6.28 3.42
CA TYR A 22 17.20 7.59 3.24
C TYR A 22 15.67 7.60 3.37
N LEU A 23 15.04 6.43 3.43
CA LEU A 23 13.59 6.28 3.54
C LEU A 23 13.15 5.90 4.96
N LYS A 24 14.06 5.42 5.81
CA LYS A 24 13.76 5.06 7.19
C LYS A 24 13.10 6.22 7.94
N ASN A 25 12.02 5.93 8.67
CA ASN A 25 11.19 6.90 9.39
C ASN A 25 10.51 7.96 8.52
N LYS A 26 10.59 7.89 7.18
CA LYS A 26 9.80 8.78 6.32
C LYS A 26 8.37 8.28 6.21
N GLU A 27 7.46 9.23 6.07
CA GLU A 27 6.07 8.98 5.73
C GLU A 27 5.88 9.28 4.25
N ILE A 28 5.24 8.37 3.54
CA ILE A 28 5.07 8.44 2.08
C ILE A 28 3.59 8.25 1.77
N LEU A 29 3.01 9.13 0.96
CA LEU A 29 1.66 8.97 0.42
C LEU A 29 1.66 7.80 -0.59
N ILE A 30 0.80 6.80 -0.36
CA ILE A 30 0.68 5.63 -1.24
C ILE A 30 -0.49 5.82 -2.22
N LEU A 31 -1.66 6.18 -1.69
CA LEU A 31 -2.90 6.34 -2.45
C LEU A 31 -3.67 7.55 -1.90
N GLN A 32 -4.29 8.30 -2.80
CA GLN A 32 -5.19 9.40 -2.47
C GLN A 32 -6.41 9.33 -3.37
N SER A 33 -7.59 9.54 -2.77
CA SER A 33 -8.86 9.64 -3.48
C SER A 33 -9.71 10.75 -2.89
N GLU A 34 -10.01 11.76 -3.71
CA GLU A 34 -10.91 12.86 -3.30
C GLU A 34 -12.30 12.38 -2.90
N GLN A 35 -12.74 11.23 -3.43
CA GLN A 35 -14.05 10.62 -3.17
C GLN A 35 -13.95 9.40 -2.24
N GLY A 36 -12.79 9.14 -1.63
CA GLY A 36 -12.57 8.00 -0.74
C GLY A 36 -12.46 6.66 -1.47
N PHE A 37 -12.67 5.58 -0.73
CA PHE A 37 -12.46 4.20 -1.18
C PHE A 37 -13.75 3.41 -1.11
N ILE A 38 -13.92 2.47 -2.03
CA ILE A 38 -15.05 1.54 -2.08
C ILE A 38 -14.56 0.09 -2.14
N ASP A 39 -15.36 -0.85 -1.64
CA ASP A 39 -15.12 -2.29 -1.76
C ASP A 39 -15.50 -2.84 -3.15
N GLU A 40 -15.25 -4.14 -3.39
CA GLU A 40 -15.63 -4.85 -4.63
C GLU A 40 -17.12 -4.79 -4.99
N ASN A 41 -17.99 -4.46 -4.03
CA ASN A 41 -19.43 -4.34 -4.19
C ASN A 41 -19.90 -2.88 -4.32
N SER A 42 -18.95 -1.94 -4.47
CA SER A 42 -19.20 -0.49 -4.55
C SER A 42 -19.70 0.16 -3.26
N ASN A 43 -19.52 -0.48 -2.10
CA ASN A 43 -19.82 0.12 -0.81
C ASN A 43 -18.69 1.05 -0.39
N THR A 44 -19.02 2.26 0.06
CA THR A 44 -18.05 3.21 0.63
C THR A 44 -17.47 2.66 1.92
N LEU A 45 -16.14 2.64 2.01
CA LEU A 45 -15.41 2.23 3.20
C LEU A 45 -15.21 3.43 4.12
N ASN A 46 -15.58 3.28 5.39
CA ASN A 46 -15.18 4.22 6.43
C ASN A 46 -13.72 3.99 6.85
N GLN A 47 -13.19 4.83 7.75
CA GLN A 47 -11.78 4.76 8.16
C GLN A 47 -11.38 3.41 8.80
N GLU A 48 -12.23 2.84 9.64
CA GLU A 48 -11.96 1.56 10.32
C GLU A 48 -12.01 0.39 9.33
N GLU A 49 -12.99 0.39 8.43
CA GLU A 49 -13.12 -0.62 7.37
C GLU A 49 -11.93 -0.55 6.41
N LEU A 50 -11.55 0.66 5.99
CA LEU A 50 -10.38 0.88 5.15
C LEU A 50 -9.10 0.38 5.84
N GLN A 51 -8.92 0.67 7.13
CA GLN A 51 -7.78 0.15 7.91
C GLN A 51 -7.77 -1.39 7.89
N SER A 52 -8.92 -2.02 8.14
CA SER A 52 -9.06 -3.48 8.13
C SER A 52 -8.71 -4.08 6.75
N PHE A 53 -9.16 -3.44 5.66
CA PHE A 53 -8.85 -3.85 4.29
C PHE A 53 -7.35 -3.79 4.03
N ILE A 54 -6.70 -2.67 4.34
CA ILE A 54 -5.28 -2.53 4.10
C ILE A 54 -4.45 -3.50 4.95
N GLU A 55 -4.84 -3.74 6.21
CA GLU A 55 -4.16 -4.73 7.05
C GLU A 55 -4.26 -6.16 6.49
N LYS A 56 -5.42 -6.53 5.94
CA LYS A 56 -5.59 -7.82 5.23
C LYS A 56 -4.66 -7.88 4.02
N MET A 57 -4.62 -6.82 3.22
CA MET A 57 -3.74 -6.74 2.04
C MET A 57 -2.25 -6.81 2.39
N GLN A 58 -1.83 -6.28 3.54
CA GLN A 58 -0.44 -6.40 4.02
C GLN A 58 -0.09 -7.82 4.49
N LYS A 59 -1.08 -8.54 5.04
CA LYS A 59 -0.93 -9.92 5.53
C LYS A 59 -1.06 -10.96 4.42
N ASN A 60 -1.63 -10.57 3.28
CA ASN A 60 -1.73 -11.46 2.13
C ASN A 60 -0.32 -11.89 1.68
N LYS A 61 -0.13 -13.22 1.61
CA LYS A 61 1.15 -13.86 1.27
C LYS A 61 1.26 -14.23 -0.20
N GLU A 62 0.31 -13.81 -1.04
CA GLU A 62 0.47 -13.95 -2.48
C GLU A 62 1.76 -13.25 -2.92
N ASP A 63 2.71 -14.07 -3.39
CA ASP A 63 3.99 -13.58 -3.84
C ASP A 63 3.83 -12.94 -5.22
N PHE A 64 3.82 -11.61 -5.22
CA PHE A 64 3.94 -10.86 -6.46
C PHE A 64 5.34 -11.11 -7.05
N LYS A 65 5.40 -11.89 -8.13
CA LYS A 65 6.67 -12.22 -8.81
C LYS A 65 7.22 -10.97 -9.50
N LEU A 66 7.97 -10.15 -8.77
CA LEU A 66 8.68 -8.98 -9.33
C LEU A 66 9.61 -9.37 -10.48
N SER A 67 10.16 -10.59 -10.42
CA SER A 67 10.96 -11.19 -11.49
C SER A 67 10.17 -11.43 -12.78
N SER A 68 8.84 -11.28 -12.81
CA SER A 68 8.05 -11.32 -14.05
C SER A 68 8.07 -9.97 -14.79
N ILE A 69 8.42 -8.86 -14.10
CA ILE A 69 8.44 -7.52 -14.69
C ILE A 69 9.86 -7.22 -15.20
N ASP A 70 10.04 -7.18 -16.52
CA ASP A 70 11.35 -7.06 -17.17
C ASP A 70 12.21 -5.90 -16.66
N ARG A 71 11.60 -4.74 -16.39
CA ARG A 71 12.30 -3.56 -15.88
C ARG A 71 12.78 -3.74 -14.44
N LEU A 72 12.13 -4.59 -13.65
CA LEU A 72 12.46 -4.82 -12.24
C LEU A 72 13.39 -6.03 -12.04
N LYS A 73 13.47 -6.96 -13.00
CA LYS A 73 14.31 -8.18 -12.94
C LYS A 73 15.77 -7.93 -12.52
N LYS A 74 16.35 -6.82 -12.98
CA LYS A 74 17.76 -6.47 -12.75
C LYS A 74 17.97 -5.48 -11.61
N MET A 75 16.89 -5.00 -10.99
CA MET A 75 16.98 -4.02 -9.91
C MET A 75 17.21 -4.74 -8.59
N ASN A 76 18.13 -4.21 -7.78
CA ASN A 76 18.35 -4.68 -6.41
C ASN A 76 17.27 -4.11 -5.49
N LEU A 77 16.06 -4.67 -5.59
CA LEU A 77 14.90 -4.22 -4.83
C LEU A 77 14.87 -4.88 -3.46
N GLN A 78 14.43 -4.12 -2.45
CA GLN A 78 14.09 -4.65 -1.13
C GLN A 78 12.62 -4.33 -0.83
N LYS A 79 11.94 -5.26 -0.15
CA LYS A 79 10.62 -5.01 0.41
C LYS A 79 10.76 -4.10 1.63
N LEU A 80 9.97 -3.03 1.68
CA LEU A 80 9.95 -2.12 2.82
C LEU A 80 9.09 -2.70 3.95
N SER A 81 9.56 -2.52 5.18
CA SER A 81 8.74 -2.68 6.39
C SER A 81 8.12 -1.33 6.71
N TYR A 82 6.80 -1.29 6.92
CA TYR A 82 6.08 -0.05 7.15
C TYR A 82 4.85 -0.26 8.03
N GLU A 83 4.39 0.83 8.63
CA GLU A 83 3.08 0.96 9.27
C GLU A 83 2.16 1.76 8.33
N VAL A 84 0.92 1.32 8.20
CA VAL A 84 -0.09 2.06 7.42
C VAL A 84 -0.77 3.07 8.31
N ARG A 85 -0.97 4.27 7.77
CA ARG A 85 -1.72 5.34 8.41
C ARG A 85 -2.76 5.89 7.43
N ILE A 86 -3.98 6.05 7.91
CA ILE A 86 -5.08 6.60 7.12
C ILE A 86 -5.37 8.01 7.64
N SER A 87 -5.55 8.97 6.73
CA SER A 87 -5.93 10.32 7.10
C SER A 87 -7.27 10.34 7.83
N GLN A 88 -7.50 11.37 8.65
CA GLN A 88 -8.75 11.52 9.41
C GLN A 88 -10.00 11.56 8.53
N ASP A 89 -9.87 12.07 7.29
CA ASP A 89 -10.96 12.12 6.32
C ASP A 89 -11.14 10.81 5.51
N GLY A 90 -10.31 9.80 5.75
CA GLY A 90 -10.35 8.51 5.04
C GLY A 90 -9.94 8.58 3.56
N LYS A 91 -9.39 9.71 3.10
CA LYS A 91 -9.09 9.94 1.67
C LYS A 91 -7.66 9.61 1.26
N SER A 92 -6.75 9.45 2.22
CA SER A 92 -5.34 9.23 1.96
C SER A 92 -4.79 8.06 2.79
N ILE A 93 -3.95 7.25 2.15
CA ILE A 93 -3.25 6.13 2.76
C ILE A 93 -1.75 6.43 2.70
N TYR A 94 -1.11 6.41 3.86
CA TYR A 94 0.32 6.66 4.03
C TYR A 94 1.04 5.42 4.52
N ALA A 95 2.31 5.29 4.15
CA ALA A 95 3.25 4.34 4.75
C ALA A 95 4.29 5.09 5.59
N LYS A 96 4.35 4.79 6.88
CA LYS A 96 5.47 5.15 7.74
C LYS A 96 6.52 4.04 7.68
N ILE A 97 7.64 4.30 6.99
CA ILE A 97 8.71 3.32 6.80
C ILE A 97 9.45 3.09 8.13
N LYS A 98 9.66 1.82 8.49
CA LYS A 98 10.34 1.37 9.72
C LYS A 98 11.86 1.25 9.53
#